data_AF-A0A9R1PL17-F1
#
_entry.id   AF-A0A9R1PL17-F1
#
_cell.length_a   1.000
_cell.length_b   1.000
_cell.length_c   1.000
_cell.angle_alpha   90.00
_cell.angle_beta   90.00
_cell.angle_gamma   90.00
#
_symmetry.space_group_name_H-M   'P 1'
#
loop_
_entity.id
_entity.type
_entity.pdbx_description
1 polymer ?
#
loop_
_entity_poly.entity_id
_entity_poly.type
_entity_poly.pdbx_seq_one_letter_code
_entity_poly.pdbx_strand_id
1 'polypeptide(L)'
;MGPGDHAGVRSADGRLEALLSGGGGARRMASAAALELRLLAPLAAPAVVVYMLIIVMSSATQIFCGQLGNVQLAAASLGNNGIQVFAYGLMLGMGSAVETLCGQAYGAEKYEMLGVYLQRSTVLLMATGVPLAAMYAFSEPILLLLGQSPEIAGAAAEFAYGLIPQIFAYAANFPIQKFLQAQSIVAPSAYILTASMALHVAMSWVAVYRLGLGLLGASLTLSLTWWVLVAGQFAYIVLSPRCRETWTGFTWAAFADLAGFARLSAASAVMLALEVWYFQVLILLAGMLPDPQIALDSLTVCTSIQSWVFMISVGFNAAASVRVGNELGAGNPRSAAFSAWVVTAMSALIAVIAGVVVFLLRHKLSYIFTGGEAVSRAVADLCPLLVGTIVLCGIQPVLSVLLLAVGGKHWWHTSTLDAITSSAFPLARSWASSLTMESRDCGEA
;
A
#
# COMPACT_ATOMS: atom_id res chain seq x y z
N MET A 1 -4.05 -0.62 -29.48
CA MET A 1 -2.77 -1.31 -29.23
C MET A 1 -3.00 -2.81 -29.37
N GLY A 2 -2.51 -3.42 -30.46
CA GLY A 2 -2.85 -4.78 -30.92
C GLY A 2 -1.80 -5.85 -30.55
N PRO A 3 -1.95 -7.11 -31.03
CA PRO A 3 -1.11 -8.26 -30.66
C PRO A 3 0.42 -8.07 -30.87
N GLY A 4 0.85 -7.08 -31.66
CA GLY A 4 2.26 -6.70 -31.80
C GLY A 4 2.90 -6.05 -30.56
N ASP A 5 2.13 -5.54 -29.59
CA ASP A 5 2.70 -4.91 -28.38
C ASP A 5 3.32 -5.91 -27.41
N HIS A 6 2.73 -7.10 -27.26
CA HIS A 6 3.32 -8.16 -26.45
C HIS A 6 4.65 -8.64 -27.06
N ALA A 7 4.77 -8.65 -28.39
CA ALA A 7 6.02 -8.94 -29.08
C ALA A 7 7.05 -7.80 -28.95
N GLY A 8 6.60 -6.53 -28.90
CA GLY A 8 7.46 -5.35 -28.71
C GLY A 8 8.11 -5.26 -27.32
N VAL A 9 7.35 -5.56 -26.26
CA VAL A 9 7.88 -5.65 -24.88
C VAL A 9 8.79 -6.86 -24.73
N ARG A 10 8.43 -8.03 -25.30
CA ARG A 10 9.30 -9.24 -25.34
C ARG A 10 10.63 -9.02 -26.06
N SER A 11 10.60 -8.29 -27.18
CA SER A 11 11.82 -7.88 -27.86
C SER A 11 12.73 -7.06 -26.93
N ALA A 12 12.15 -6.17 -26.12
CA ALA A 12 12.91 -5.34 -25.20
C ALA A 12 13.47 -6.12 -23.99
N ASP A 13 12.71 -7.06 -23.42
CA ASP A 13 13.11 -7.87 -22.27
C ASP A 13 14.26 -8.83 -22.65
N GLY A 14 14.12 -9.57 -23.77
CA GLY A 14 15.21 -10.40 -24.29
C GLY A 14 16.45 -9.58 -24.74
N ARG A 15 16.25 -8.33 -25.17
CA ARG A 15 17.35 -7.40 -25.47
C ARG A 15 18.12 -6.98 -24.21
N LEU A 16 17.45 -6.81 -23.08
CA LEU A 16 18.11 -6.48 -21.82
C LEU A 16 19.02 -7.64 -21.37
N GLU A 17 18.51 -8.87 -21.40
CA GLU A 17 19.29 -10.07 -21.04
C GLU A 17 20.51 -10.24 -21.97
N ALA A 18 20.32 -10.01 -23.27
CA ALA A 18 21.40 -10.05 -24.26
C ALA A 18 22.46 -8.96 -24.00
N LEU A 19 22.05 -7.74 -23.65
CA LEU A 19 22.96 -6.63 -23.32
C LEU A 19 23.78 -6.94 -22.06
N LEU A 20 23.16 -7.52 -21.04
CA LEU A 20 23.82 -7.89 -19.78
C LEU A 20 24.75 -9.09 -19.94
N SER A 21 24.47 -9.97 -20.90
CA SER A 21 25.26 -11.17 -21.15
C SER A 21 26.57 -10.94 -21.91
N GLY A 22 26.72 -9.80 -22.59
CA GLY A 22 27.86 -9.52 -23.47
C GLY A 22 29.17 -9.05 -22.80
N GLY A 23 29.25 -8.95 -21.47
CA GLY A 23 30.42 -8.43 -20.73
C GLY A 23 30.36 -6.92 -20.38
N GLY A 24 31.05 -6.52 -19.31
CA GLY A 24 30.84 -5.28 -18.54
C GLY A 24 31.57 -4.01 -19.01
N GLY A 25 31.05 -3.36 -20.04
CA GLY A 25 31.48 -2.00 -20.44
C GLY A 25 30.53 -0.91 -19.95
N ALA A 26 31.05 0.23 -19.46
CA ALA A 26 30.25 1.34 -18.93
C ALA A 26 29.15 1.84 -19.89
N ARG A 27 29.43 1.94 -21.19
CA ARG A 27 28.44 2.31 -22.23
C ARG A 27 27.29 1.31 -22.33
N ARG A 28 27.56 0.01 -22.15
CA ARG A 28 26.53 -1.04 -22.18
C ARG A 28 25.67 -1.00 -20.92
N MET A 29 26.29 -0.83 -19.75
CA MET A 29 25.54 -0.65 -18.50
C MET A 29 24.63 0.57 -18.55
N ALA A 30 25.11 1.70 -19.10
CA ALA A 30 24.30 2.89 -19.31
C ALA A 30 23.15 2.64 -20.29
N SER A 31 23.38 1.87 -21.37
CA SER A 31 22.34 1.51 -22.33
C SER A 31 21.30 0.56 -21.73
N ALA A 32 21.73 -0.41 -20.92
CA ALA A 32 20.86 -1.32 -20.17
C ALA A 32 20.02 -0.56 -19.15
N ALA A 33 20.62 0.38 -18.41
CA ALA A 33 19.89 1.26 -17.48
C ALA A 33 18.88 2.13 -18.22
N ALA A 34 19.25 2.74 -19.35
CA ALA A 34 18.33 3.56 -20.14
C ALA A 34 17.16 2.75 -20.73
N LEU A 35 17.42 1.50 -21.14
CA LEU A 35 16.37 0.58 -21.58
C LEU A 35 15.45 0.22 -20.43
N GLU A 36 16.01 -0.15 -19.27
CA GLU A 36 15.24 -0.54 -18.10
C GLU A 36 14.38 0.62 -17.57
N LEU A 37 14.90 1.84 -17.55
CA LEU A 37 14.13 3.03 -17.19
C LEU A 37 12.91 3.25 -18.11
N ARG A 38 13.04 2.96 -19.41
CA ARG A 38 11.93 3.08 -20.37
C ARG A 38 10.88 1.99 -20.16
N LEU A 39 11.27 0.81 -19.70
CA LEU A 39 10.35 -0.29 -19.38
C LEU A 39 9.66 -0.05 -18.02
N LEU A 40 10.38 0.54 -17.06
CA LEU A 40 9.88 0.82 -15.72
C LEU A 40 8.93 2.01 -15.64
N ALA A 41 9.22 3.10 -16.35
CA ALA A 41 8.41 4.33 -16.30
C ALA A 41 6.90 4.10 -16.52
N PRO A 42 6.45 3.34 -17.55
CA PRO A 42 5.01 3.08 -17.76
C PRO A 42 4.37 2.14 -16.73
N LEU A 43 5.16 1.52 -15.85
CA LEU A 43 4.68 0.71 -14.73
C LEU A 43 4.64 1.53 -13.44
N ALA A 44 5.78 2.15 -13.10
CA ALA A 44 5.97 2.87 -11.85
C ALA A 44 5.11 4.13 -11.76
N ALA A 45 5.09 4.97 -12.80
CA ALA A 45 4.34 6.22 -12.76
C ALA A 45 2.82 6.01 -12.50
N PRO A 46 2.09 5.17 -13.27
CA PRO A 46 0.69 4.92 -12.97
C PRO A 46 0.48 4.16 -11.66
N ALA A 47 1.38 3.27 -11.24
CA ALA A 47 1.28 2.60 -9.94
C ALA A 47 1.38 3.60 -8.78
N VAL A 48 2.35 4.53 -8.82
CA VAL A 48 2.49 5.61 -7.85
C VAL A 48 1.22 6.47 -7.80
N VAL A 49 0.68 6.85 -8.96
CA VAL A 49 -0.59 7.60 -9.02
C VAL A 49 -1.72 6.83 -8.36
N VAL A 50 -1.82 5.51 -8.59
CA VAL A 50 -2.87 4.69 -7.95
C VAL A 50 -2.75 4.71 -6.43
N TYR A 51 -1.57 4.43 -5.87
CA TYR A 51 -1.39 4.38 -4.42
C TYR A 51 -1.54 5.77 -3.77
N MET A 52 -1.08 6.83 -4.43
CA MET A 52 -1.31 8.20 -3.97
C MET A 52 -2.79 8.59 -3.98
N LEU A 53 -3.56 8.19 -5.00
CA LEU A 53 -4.99 8.49 -5.04
C LEU A 53 -5.79 7.71 -4.00
N ILE A 54 -5.37 6.49 -3.65
CA ILE A 54 -5.99 5.71 -2.58
C ILE A 54 -5.92 6.45 -1.24
N ILE A 55 -4.75 7.00 -0.89
CA ILE A 55 -4.62 7.75 0.37
C ILE A 55 -5.41 9.06 0.34
N VAL A 56 -5.38 9.77 -0.78
CA VAL A 56 -6.15 11.02 -0.97
C VAL A 56 -7.65 10.78 -0.86
N MET A 57 -8.15 9.64 -1.36
CA MET A 57 -9.56 9.27 -1.24
C MET A 57 -9.99 9.05 0.21
N SER A 58 -9.19 8.33 1.01
CA SER A 58 -9.47 8.15 2.44
C SER A 58 -9.38 9.47 3.22
N SER A 59 -8.42 10.34 2.90
CA SER A 59 -8.31 11.68 3.49
C SER A 59 -9.49 12.57 3.13
N ALA A 60 -9.97 12.55 1.88
CA ALA A 60 -11.15 13.30 1.46
C ALA A 60 -12.38 12.88 2.27
N THR A 61 -12.59 11.57 2.47
CA THR A 61 -13.68 11.07 3.31
C THR A 61 -13.59 11.62 4.75
N GLN A 62 -12.40 11.59 5.36
CA GLN A 62 -12.18 12.16 6.70
C GLN A 62 -12.49 13.66 6.75
N ILE A 63 -12.10 14.42 5.72
CA ILE A 63 -12.38 15.86 5.63
C ILE A 63 -13.88 16.13 5.63
N PHE A 64 -14.67 15.38 4.83
CA PHE A 64 -16.13 15.51 4.82
C PHE A 64 -16.73 15.23 6.22
N CYS A 65 -16.27 14.18 6.90
CA CYS A 65 -16.70 13.86 8.25
C CYS A 65 -16.31 14.95 9.26
N GLY A 66 -15.11 15.54 9.14
CA GLY A 66 -14.66 16.58 10.06
C GLY A 66 -15.45 17.88 9.99
N GLN A 67 -16.02 18.19 8.84
CA GLN A 67 -16.95 19.33 8.71
C GLN A 67 -18.30 19.10 9.40
N LEU A 68 -18.67 17.85 9.73
CA LEU A 68 -19.87 17.56 10.52
C LEU A 68 -19.65 17.82 12.02
N GLY A 69 -18.42 17.65 12.50
CA GLY A 69 -18.06 17.86 13.91
C GLY A 69 -16.85 17.05 14.36
N ASN A 70 -16.37 17.35 15.56
CA ASN A 70 -15.16 16.74 16.13
C ASN A 70 -15.33 15.25 16.41
N VAL A 71 -16.51 14.82 16.89
CA VAL A 71 -16.84 13.41 17.13
C VAL A 71 -16.81 12.63 15.83
N GLN A 72 -17.36 13.20 14.76
CA GLN A 72 -17.40 12.59 13.43
C GLN A 72 -16.00 12.49 12.81
N LEU A 73 -15.15 13.50 13.00
CA LEU A 73 -13.75 13.43 12.60
C LEU A 73 -13.02 12.30 13.32
N ALA A 74 -13.19 12.21 14.64
CA ALA A 74 -12.57 11.17 15.46
C ALA A 74 -13.03 9.77 15.04
N ALA A 75 -14.34 9.60 14.81
CA ALA A 75 -14.93 8.36 14.31
C ALA A 75 -14.37 7.95 12.94
N ALA A 76 -14.32 8.87 11.98
CA ALA A 76 -13.77 8.62 10.65
C ALA A 76 -12.27 8.35 10.67
N SER A 77 -11.52 9.00 11.57
CA SER A 77 -10.11 8.72 11.80
C SER A 77 -9.90 7.31 12.36
N LEU A 78 -10.64 6.93 13.40
CA LEU A 78 -10.57 5.59 14.00
C LEU A 78 -11.00 4.50 13.00
N GLY A 79 -12.02 4.79 12.19
CA GLY A 79 -12.49 3.95 11.11
C GLY A 79 -11.45 3.75 10.00
N ASN A 80 -10.93 4.83 9.42
CA ASN A 80 -9.98 4.75 8.28
C ASN A 80 -8.56 4.35 8.71
N ASN A 81 -8.04 4.88 9.82
CA ASN A 81 -6.65 4.66 10.21
C ASN A 81 -6.48 3.43 11.12
N GLY A 82 -7.54 3.03 11.85
CA GLY A 82 -7.53 1.83 12.68
C GLY A 82 -8.20 0.64 11.98
N ILE A 83 -9.52 0.67 11.93
CA ILE A 83 -10.36 -0.46 11.51
C ILE A 83 -10.10 -0.87 10.04
N GLN A 84 -10.05 0.10 9.13
CA GLN A 84 -9.80 -0.09 7.70
C GLN A 84 -8.37 -0.56 7.41
N VAL A 85 -7.37 0.07 8.01
CA VAL A 85 -5.96 -0.33 7.86
C VAL A 85 -5.74 -1.78 8.29
N PHE A 86 -6.45 -2.24 9.33
CA PHE A 86 -6.38 -3.64 9.75
C PHE A 86 -6.77 -4.61 8.62
N ALA A 87 -7.96 -4.40 8.03
CA ALA A 87 -8.46 -5.24 6.94
C ALA A 87 -7.63 -5.07 5.66
N TYR A 88 -7.23 -3.84 5.34
CA TYR A 88 -6.42 -3.53 4.16
C TYR A 88 -5.06 -4.23 4.20
N GLY A 89 -4.34 -4.17 5.33
CA GLY A 89 -3.03 -4.83 5.49
C GLY A 89 -3.10 -6.34 5.28
N LEU A 90 -4.12 -7.00 5.86
CA LEU A 90 -4.33 -8.43 5.69
C LEU A 90 -4.66 -8.79 4.23
N MET A 91 -5.60 -8.08 3.61
CA MET A 91 -6.05 -8.33 2.23
C MET A 91 -4.94 -8.05 1.21
N LEU A 92 -4.19 -6.95 1.39
CA LEU A 92 -3.02 -6.61 0.58
C LEU A 92 -1.98 -7.72 0.65
N GLY A 93 -1.70 -8.22 1.85
CA GLY A 93 -0.72 -9.27 2.05
C GLY A 93 -1.14 -10.62 1.47
N MET A 94 -2.42 -10.99 1.51
CA MET A 94 -2.91 -12.17 0.79
C MET A 94 -2.83 -11.99 -0.74
N GLY A 95 -3.03 -10.76 -1.24
CA GLY A 95 -2.94 -10.43 -2.66
C GLY A 95 -1.52 -10.52 -3.24
N SER A 96 -0.46 -10.36 -2.45
CA SER A 96 0.93 -10.41 -2.94
C SER A 96 1.36 -11.79 -3.43
N ALA A 97 0.75 -12.87 -2.93
CA ALA A 97 0.95 -14.22 -3.46
C ALA A 97 0.51 -14.33 -4.93
N VAL A 98 -0.59 -13.64 -5.29
CA VAL A 98 -1.10 -13.58 -6.67
C VAL A 98 -0.11 -12.88 -7.58
N GLU A 99 0.49 -11.79 -7.12
CA GLU A 99 1.46 -11.01 -7.89
C GLU A 99 2.64 -11.89 -8.32
N THR A 100 3.20 -12.66 -7.39
CA THR A 100 4.32 -13.56 -7.68
C THR A 100 3.92 -14.65 -8.67
N LEU A 101 2.78 -15.31 -8.44
CA LEU A 101 2.32 -16.43 -9.27
C LEU A 101 1.90 -15.97 -10.68
N CYS A 102 1.18 -14.85 -10.78
CA CYS A 102 0.78 -14.27 -12.06
C CYS A 102 1.98 -13.73 -12.84
N GLY A 103 2.93 -13.04 -12.20
CA GLY A 103 4.14 -12.54 -12.88
C GLY A 103 4.99 -13.67 -13.46
N GLN A 104 5.26 -14.71 -12.67
CA GLN A 104 6.01 -15.88 -13.14
C GLN A 104 5.27 -16.66 -14.23
N ALA A 105 3.95 -16.85 -14.08
CA ALA A 105 3.15 -17.52 -15.09
C ALA A 105 3.09 -16.71 -16.40
N TYR A 106 3.01 -15.39 -16.31
CA TYR A 106 3.01 -14.50 -17.47
C TYR A 106 4.33 -14.55 -18.22
N GLY A 107 5.46 -14.45 -17.49
CA GLY A 107 6.80 -14.59 -18.08
C GLY A 107 7.05 -15.96 -18.71
N ALA A 108 6.48 -17.03 -18.13
CA ALA A 108 6.55 -18.39 -18.64
C ALA A 108 5.49 -18.72 -19.72
N GLU A 109 4.78 -17.70 -20.23
CA GLU A 109 3.73 -17.80 -21.26
C GLU A 109 2.55 -18.71 -20.91
N LYS A 110 2.30 -18.96 -19.62
CA LYS A 110 1.15 -19.73 -19.11
C LYS A 110 -0.07 -18.82 -18.92
N TYR A 111 -0.50 -18.16 -19.99
CA TYR A 111 -1.52 -17.10 -19.95
C TYR A 111 -2.84 -17.53 -19.33
N GLU A 112 -3.33 -18.72 -19.64
CA GLU A 112 -4.60 -19.25 -19.11
C GLU A 112 -4.60 -19.33 -17.57
N MET A 113 -3.44 -19.55 -16.95
CA MET A 113 -3.32 -19.68 -15.50
C MET A 113 -3.55 -18.34 -14.78
N LEU A 114 -3.36 -17.19 -15.43
CA LEU A 114 -3.57 -15.89 -14.81
C LEU A 114 -5.05 -15.71 -14.40
N GLY A 115 -5.98 -16.07 -15.29
CA GLY A 115 -7.41 -16.02 -15.00
C GLY A 115 -7.81 -16.97 -13.85
N VAL A 116 -7.18 -18.14 -13.79
CA VAL A 116 -7.38 -19.11 -12.70
C VAL A 116 -6.88 -18.54 -11.37
N TYR A 117 -5.69 -17.94 -11.33
CA TYR A 117 -5.14 -17.34 -10.11
C TYR A 117 -5.95 -16.14 -9.62
N LEU A 118 -6.43 -15.29 -10.54
CA LEU A 118 -7.35 -14.19 -10.19
C LEU A 118 -8.60 -14.74 -9.48
N GLN A 119 -9.26 -15.74 -10.08
CA GLN A 119 -10.50 -16.29 -9.54
C GLN A 119 -10.26 -17.01 -8.21
N ARG A 120 -9.22 -17.83 -8.12
CA ARG A 120 -8.84 -18.55 -6.89
C ARG A 120 -8.57 -17.60 -5.74
N SER A 121 -7.80 -16.54 -6.01
CA SER A 121 -7.52 -15.52 -5.01
C SER A 121 -8.78 -14.76 -4.61
N THR A 122 -9.63 -14.39 -5.57
CA THR A 122 -10.91 -13.73 -5.27
C THR A 122 -11.77 -14.58 -4.35
N VAL A 123 -11.91 -15.89 -4.63
CA VAL A 123 -12.66 -16.81 -3.75
C VAL A 123 -12.07 -16.83 -2.34
N LEU A 124 -10.75 -16.94 -2.22
CA LEU A 124 -10.08 -16.98 -0.92
C LEU A 124 -10.25 -15.67 -0.15
N LEU A 125 -10.00 -14.51 -0.78
CA LEU A 125 -10.11 -13.20 -0.13
C LEU A 125 -11.57 -12.88 0.23
N MET A 126 -12.54 -13.29 -0.59
CA MET A 126 -13.97 -13.14 -0.25
C MET A 126 -14.32 -13.96 0.99
N ALA A 127 -13.81 -15.19 1.11
CA ALA A 127 -13.99 -16.00 2.30
C ALA A 127 -13.32 -15.37 3.54
N THR A 128 -12.12 -14.79 3.40
CA THR A 128 -11.45 -14.02 4.47
C THR A 128 -12.18 -12.71 4.80
N GLY A 129 -12.91 -12.13 3.85
CA GLY A 129 -13.73 -10.95 4.07
C GLY A 129 -14.87 -11.18 5.06
N VAL A 130 -15.40 -12.40 5.16
CA VAL A 130 -16.51 -12.75 6.07
C VAL A 130 -16.16 -12.52 7.56
N PRO A 131 -15.07 -13.11 8.12
CA PRO A 131 -14.70 -12.83 9.51
C PRO A 131 -14.32 -11.37 9.75
N LEU A 132 -13.74 -10.68 8.76
CA LEU A 132 -13.45 -9.24 8.86
C LEU A 132 -14.75 -8.40 8.91
N ALA A 133 -15.75 -8.74 8.11
CA ALA A 133 -17.05 -8.09 8.14
C ALA A 133 -17.77 -8.32 9.48
N ALA A 134 -17.67 -9.52 10.06
CA ALA A 134 -18.17 -9.79 11.41
C ALA A 134 -17.45 -8.91 12.44
N MET A 135 -16.12 -8.78 12.37
CA MET A 135 -15.37 -7.88 13.24
C MET A 135 -15.84 -6.42 13.13
N TYR A 136 -16.17 -5.94 11.92
CA TYR A 136 -16.70 -4.58 11.73
C TYR A 136 -18.12 -4.44 12.29
N ALA A 137 -18.95 -5.47 12.15
CA ALA A 137 -20.29 -5.51 12.73
C ALA A 137 -20.27 -5.47 14.28
N PHE A 138 -19.21 -5.98 14.90
CA PHE A 138 -19.00 -5.92 16.36
C PHE A 138 -18.04 -4.80 16.79
N SER A 139 -17.81 -3.79 15.95
CA SER A 139 -16.84 -2.73 16.23
C SER A 139 -17.17 -1.92 17.49
N GLU A 140 -18.44 -1.57 17.77
CA GLU A 140 -18.81 -0.83 18.98
C GLU A 140 -18.44 -1.57 20.28
N PRO A 141 -18.88 -2.84 20.51
CA PRO A 141 -18.44 -3.61 21.66
C PRO A 141 -16.92 -3.74 21.78
N ILE A 142 -16.22 -3.96 20.66
CA ILE A 142 -14.75 -4.07 20.65
C ILE A 142 -14.12 -2.75 21.10
N LEU A 143 -14.59 -1.62 20.59
CA LEU A 143 -14.06 -0.30 20.94
C LEU A 143 -14.35 0.07 22.40
N LEU A 144 -15.53 -0.27 22.92
CA LEU A 144 -15.87 -0.12 24.34
C LEU A 144 -14.92 -0.95 25.23
N LEU A 145 -14.64 -2.20 24.85
CA LEU A 145 -13.68 -3.06 25.56
C LEU A 145 -12.25 -2.50 25.54
N LEU A 146 -11.89 -1.80 24.46
CA LEU A 146 -10.61 -1.09 24.33
C LEU A 146 -10.59 0.27 25.07
N GLY A 147 -11.66 0.62 25.78
CA GLY A 147 -11.74 1.81 26.63
C GLY A 147 -12.18 3.10 25.93
N GLN A 148 -12.72 3.02 24.71
CA GLN A 148 -13.33 4.20 24.06
C GLN A 148 -14.61 4.63 24.77
N SER A 149 -14.92 5.93 24.75
CA SER A 149 -16.19 6.44 25.27
C SER A 149 -17.37 5.91 24.44
N PRO A 150 -18.57 5.74 25.04
CA PRO A 150 -19.74 5.26 24.30
C PRO A 150 -20.09 6.10 23.07
N GLU A 151 -19.90 7.41 23.15
CA GLU A 151 -20.14 8.33 22.03
C GLU A 151 -19.18 8.09 20.86
N ILE A 152 -17.88 7.94 21.12
CA ILE A 152 -16.87 7.69 20.08
C ILE A 152 -16.99 6.26 19.54
N ALA A 153 -17.23 5.28 20.41
CA ALA A 153 -17.42 3.89 20.02
C ALA A 153 -18.64 3.71 19.10
N GLY A 154 -19.78 4.31 19.44
CA GLY A 154 -20.98 4.28 18.61
C GLY A 154 -20.79 4.96 17.27
N ALA A 155 -20.19 6.16 17.24
CA ALA A 155 -19.92 6.90 16.01
C ALA A 155 -18.91 6.17 15.10
N ALA A 156 -17.83 5.62 15.66
CA ALA A 156 -16.86 4.84 14.90
C ALA A 156 -17.45 3.55 14.34
N ALA A 157 -18.38 2.91 15.08
CA ALA A 157 -19.08 1.74 14.60
C ALA A 157 -20.06 2.06 13.46
N GLU A 158 -20.82 3.16 13.56
CA GLU A 158 -21.65 3.66 12.46
C GLU A 158 -20.82 3.85 11.18
N PHE A 159 -19.65 4.46 11.30
CA PHE A 159 -18.72 4.60 10.19
C PHE A 159 -18.22 3.24 9.67
N ALA A 160 -17.82 2.33 10.57
CA ALA A 160 -17.34 0.99 10.23
C ALA A 160 -18.40 0.13 9.51
N TYR A 161 -19.69 0.27 9.84
CA TYR A 161 -20.77 -0.42 9.15
C TYR A 161 -20.82 -0.05 7.66
N GLY A 162 -20.66 1.23 7.34
CA GLY A 162 -20.58 1.67 5.95
C GLY A 162 -19.30 1.24 5.22
N LEU A 163 -18.26 0.78 5.93
CA LEU A 163 -17.05 0.18 5.35
C LEU A 163 -17.17 -1.34 5.10
N ILE A 164 -18.21 -2.03 5.58
CA ILE A 164 -18.37 -3.47 5.35
C ILE A 164 -18.33 -3.83 3.85
N PRO A 165 -19.03 -3.12 2.93
CA PRO A 165 -18.96 -3.42 1.51
C PRO A 165 -17.55 -3.19 0.92
N GLN A 166 -16.75 -2.30 1.49
CA GLN A 166 -15.38 -2.04 1.08
C GLN A 166 -14.47 -3.27 1.26
N ILE A 167 -14.70 -4.07 2.31
CA ILE A 167 -13.92 -5.30 2.58
C ILE A 167 -14.00 -6.25 1.37
N PHE A 168 -15.20 -6.42 0.82
CA PHE A 168 -15.42 -7.27 -0.35
C PHE A 168 -14.95 -6.60 -1.65
N ALA A 169 -14.98 -5.27 -1.72
CA ALA A 169 -14.35 -4.54 -2.82
C ALA A 169 -12.83 -4.76 -2.81
N TYR A 170 -12.15 -4.75 -1.65
CA TYR A 170 -10.74 -5.11 -1.53
C TYR A 170 -10.48 -6.55 -1.99
N ALA A 171 -11.32 -7.49 -1.56
CA ALA A 171 -11.22 -8.89 -1.94
C ALA A 171 -11.28 -9.13 -3.46
N ALA A 172 -12.06 -8.32 -4.19
CA ALA A 172 -12.10 -8.34 -5.64
C ALA A 172 -10.95 -7.52 -6.27
N ASN A 173 -10.64 -6.35 -5.71
CA ASN A 173 -9.71 -5.40 -6.30
C ASN A 173 -8.28 -5.93 -6.31
N PHE A 174 -7.78 -6.51 -5.21
CA PHE A 174 -6.39 -6.95 -5.14
C PHE A 174 -6.05 -8.01 -6.21
N PRO A 175 -6.83 -9.09 -6.39
CA PRO A 175 -6.59 -10.05 -7.47
C PRO A 175 -6.67 -9.43 -8.86
N ILE A 176 -7.67 -8.59 -9.12
CA ILE A 176 -7.85 -7.89 -10.40
C ILE A 176 -6.65 -6.98 -10.71
N GLN A 177 -6.22 -6.21 -9.72
CA GLN A 177 -5.07 -5.30 -9.86
C GLN A 177 -3.80 -6.09 -10.13
N LYS A 178 -3.53 -7.18 -9.40
CA LYS A 178 -2.34 -8.03 -9.62
C LYS A 178 -2.38 -8.77 -10.97
N PHE A 179 -3.54 -9.20 -11.42
CA PHE A 179 -3.73 -9.78 -12.76
C PHE A 179 -3.36 -8.78 -13.87
N LEU A 180 -3.83 -7.53 -13.77
CA LEU A 180 -3.51 -6.48 -14.74
C LEU A 180 -2.02 -6.08 -14.66
N GLN A 181 -1.50 -5.89 -13.45
CA GLN A 181 -0.10 -5.52 -13.22
C GLN A 181 0.88 -6.57 -13.76
N ALA A 182 0.65 -7.86 -13.53
CA ALA A 182 1.52 -8.93 -14.04
C ALA A 182 1.70 -8.88 -15.57
N GLN A 183 0.67 -8.42 -16.29
CA GLN A 183 0.69 -8.27 -17.74
C GLN A 183 1.28 -6.93 -18.20
N SER A 184 1.89 -6.16 -17.30
CA SER A 184 2.34 -4.78 -17.54
C SER A 184 1.19 -3.80 -17.91
N ILE A 185 -0.03 -4.08 -17.47
CA ILE A 185 -1.22 -3.25 -17.73
C ILE A 185 -1.56 -2.46 -16.46
N VAL A 186 -0.92 -1.31 -16.26
CA VAL A 186 -1.09 -0.50 -15.02
C VAL A 186 -1.90 0.78 -15.26
N ALA A 187 -1.72 1.42 -16.42
CA ALA A 187 -2.36 2.69 -16.75
C ALA A 187 -3.89 2.72 -16.64
N PRO A 188 -4.65 1.67 -17.04
CA PRO A 188 -6.11 1.68 -16.92
C PRO A 188 -6.58 1.89 -15.47
N SER A 189 -5.96 1.23 -14.49
CA SER A 189 -6.31 1.41 -13.08
C SER A 189 -6.08 2.85 -12.60
N ALA A 190 -5.01 3.51 -13.08
CA ALA A 190 -4.73 4.91 -12.75
C ALA A 190 -5.81 5.86 -13.31
N TYR A 191 -6.22 5.66 -14.57
CA TYR A 191 -7.27 6.48 -15.19
C TYR A 191 -8.63 6.27 -14.51
N ILE A 192 -9.00 5.02 -14.26
CA ILE A 192 -10.25 4.68 -13.57
C ILE A 192 -10.25 5.32 -12.18
N LEU A 193 -9.18 5.16 -11.40
CA LEU A 193 -9.13 5.72 -10.05
C LEU A 193 -9.13 7.25 -10.05
N THR A 194 -8.46 7.89 -11.02
CA THR A 194 -8.49 9.36 -11.17
C THR A 194 -9.92 9.85 -11.43
N ALA A 195 -10.66 9.19 -12.33
CA ALA A 195 -12.05 9.52 -12.59
C ALA A 195 -12.96 9.22 -11.38
N SER A 196 -12.74 8.08 -10.71
CA SER A 196 -13.45 7.70 -9.50
C SER A 196 -13.22 8.69 -8.36
N MET A 197 -12.03 9.29 -8.24
CA MET A 197 -11.74 10.31 -7.23
C MET A 197 -12.56 11.58 -7.43
N ALA A 198 -12.69 12.06 -8.67
CA ALA A 198 -13.53 13.22 -8.97
C ALA A 198 -15.01 12.93 -8.65
N LEU A 199 -15.48 11.74 -9.02
CA LEU A 199 -16.82 11.28 -8.68
C LEU A 199 -17.01 11.12 -7.17
N HIS A 200 -16.01 10.62 -6.45
CA HIS A 200 -16.04 10.40 -5.01
C HIS A 200 -16.30 11.70 -4.25
N VAL A 201 -15.59 12.78 -4.58
CA VAL A 201 -15.80 14.10 -3.93
C VAL A 201 -17.24 14.58 -4.14
N ALA A 202 -17.76 14.47 -5.36
CA ALA A 202 -19.13 14.89 -5.67
C ALA A 202 -20.17 14.03 -4.93
N MET A 203 -20.02 12.70 -4.97
CA MET A 203 -20.92 11.78 -4.27
C MET A 203 -20.87 11.97 -2.75
N SER A 204 -19.69 12.21 -2.17
CA SER A 204 -19.52 12.43 -0.74
C SER A 204 -20.22 13.72 -0.31
N TRP A 205 -20.11 14.79 -1.08
CA TRP A 205 -20.85 16.03 -0.81
C TRP A 205 -22.37 15.82 -0.84
N VAL A 206 -22.87 15.07 -1.83
CA VAL A 206 -24.31 14.75 -1.94
C VAL A 206 -24.76 13.89 -0.76
N ALA A 207 -24.08 12.78 -0.50
CA ALA A 207 -24.45 11.83 0.55
C ALA A 207 -24.42 12.47 1.94
N VAL A 208 -23.35 13.20 2.24
CA VAL A 208 -23.13 13.77 3.57
C VAL A 208 -24.04 14.98 3.81
N TYR A 209 -24.08 15.95 2.89
CA TYR A 209 -24.75 17.24 3.16
C TYR A 209 -26.13 17.38 2.53
N ARG A 210 -26.37 16.80 1.34
CA ARG A 210 -27.66 16.97 0.64
C ARG A 210 -28.68 15.92 1.07
N LEU A 211 -28.24 14.69 1.27
CA LEU A 211 -29.06 13.59 1.77
C LEU A 211 -29.03 13.46 3.29
N GLY A 212 -28.08 14.14 3.96
CA GLY A 212 -27.98 14.14 5.42
C GLY A 212 -27.60 12.78 6.02
N LEU A 213 -26.90 11.92 5.27
CA LEU A 213 -26.55 10.57 5.70
C LEU A 213 -25.37 10.52 6.68
N GLY A 214 -24.77 11.66 7.02
CA GLY A 214 -23.75 11.76 8.07
C GLY A 214 -22.53 10.86 7.87
N LEU A 215 -22.10 10.20 8.95
CA LEU A 215 -20.94 9.30 8.97
C LEU A 215 -21.16 8.06 8.09
N LEU A 216 -22.33 7.43 8.22
CA LEU A 216 -22.68 6.27 7.40
C LEU A 216 -22.64 6.60 5.89
N GLY A 217 -23.15 7.78 5.51
CA GLY A 217 -23.11 8.26 4.13
C GLY A 217 -21.69 8.42 3.59
N ALA A 218 -20.78 8.94 4.40
CA ALA A 218 -19.38 9.12 4.03
C ALA A 218 -18.68 7.77 3.79
N SER A 219 -18.80 6.82 4.73
CA SER A 219 -18.17 5.51 4.58
C SER A 219 -18.82 4.64 3.49
N LEU A 220 -20.14 4.71 3.30
CA LEU A 220 -20.81 4.04 2.18
C LEU A 220 -20.37 4.60 0.82
N THR A 221 -20.16 5.92 0.72
CA THR A 221 -19.65 6.54 -0.51
C THR A 221 -18.21 6.09 -0.81
N LEU A 222 -17.39 5.99 0.23
CA LEU A 222 -16.04 5.42 0.12
C LEU A 222 -16.10 3.96 -0.38
N SER A 223 -16.94 3.13 0.23
CA SER A 223 -17.19 1.75 -0.20
C SER A 223 -17.66 1.66 -1.66
N LEU A 224 -18.60 2.52 -2.06
CA LEU A 224 -19.12 2.58 -3.43
C LEU A 224 -18.01 2.92 -4.42
N THR A 225 -17.11 3.85 -4.06
CA THR A 225 -16.01 4.27 -4.93
C THR A 225 -15.03 3.12 -5.19
N TRP A 226 -14.77 2.29 -4.19
CA TRP A 226 -14.00 1.05 -4.36
C TRP A 226 -14.70 0.06 -5.30
N TRP A 227 -16.02 -0.07 -5.21
CA TRP A 227 -16.77 -0.90 -6.15
C TRP A 227 -16.78 -0.36 -7.58
N VAL A 228 -16.81 0.97 -7.77
CA VAL A 228 -16.63 1.60 -9.09
C VAL A 228 -15.26 1.25 -9.67
N LEU A 229 -14.21 1.28 -8.84
CA LEU A 229 -12.87 0.85 -9.25
C LEU A 229 -12.84 -0.63 -9.69
N VAL A 230 -13.41 -1.52 -8.87
CA VAL A 230 -13.53 -2.96 -9.17
C VAL A 230 -14.27 -3.18 -10.48
N ALA A 231 -15.44 -2.56 -10.64
CA ALA A 231 -16.28 -2.70 -11.83
C ALA A 231 -15.57 -2.17 -13.08
N GLY A 232 -14.92 -1.00 -13.00
CA GLY A 232 -14.17 -0.42 -14.10
C GLY A 232 -12.99 -1.30 -14.52
N GLN A 233 -12.22 -1.81 -13.56
CA GLN A 233 -11.09 -2.69 -13.86
C GLN A 233 -11.53 -4.04 -14.42
N PHE A 234 -12.60 -4.64 -13.87
CA PHE A 234 -13.13 -5.89 -14.39
C PHE A 234 -13.74 -5.72 -15.79
N ALA A 235 -14.46 -4.63 -16.04
CA ALA A 235 -14.95 -4.28 -17.37
C ALA A 235 -13.79 -4.15 -18.37
N TYR A 236 -12.67 -3.53 -17.97
CA TYR A 236 -11.47 -3.49 -18.80
C TYR A 236 -10.94 -4.90 -19.12
N ILE A 237 -10.88 -5.81 -18.14
CA ILE A 237 -10.43 -7.20 -18.36
C ILE A 237 -11.31 -7.90 -19.39
N VAL A 238 -12.63 -7.79 -19.28
CA VAL A 238 -13.57 -8.51 -20.17
C VAL A 238 -13.61 -7.89 -21.58
N LEU A 239 -13.52 -6.56 -21.68
CA LEU A 239 -13.70 -5.85 -22.95
C LEU A 239 -12.39 -5.66 -23.74
N SER A 240 -11.24 -5.62 -23.07
CA SER A 240 -9.97 -5.31 -23.71
C SER A 240 -9.42 -6.50 -24.52
N PRO A 241 -9.02 -6.30 -25.79
CA PRO A 241 -8.35 -7.35 -26.57
C PRO A 241 -7.08 -7.88 -25.92
N ARG A 242 -6.40 -7.07 -25.08
CA ARG A 242 -5.15 -7.45 -24.40
C ARG A 242 -5.32 -8.56 -23.36
N CYS A 243 -6.53 -8.73 -22.82
CA CYS A 243 -6.79 -9.72 -21.77
C CYS A 243 -7.46 -10.98 -22.32
N ARG A 244 -7.64 -11.12 -23.64
CA ARG A 244 -8.38 -12.26 -24.24
C ARG A 244 -7.70 -13.61 -24.02
N GLU A 245 -6.37 -13.65 -24.03
CA GLU A 245 -5.60 -14.89 -23.80
C GLU A 245 -5.44 -15.21 -22.31
N THR A 246 -5.54 -14.20 -21.44
CA THR A 246 -5.34 -14.34 -20.00
C THR A 246 -6.63 -14.46 -19.22
N TRP A 247 -7.76 -14.04 -19.81
CA TRP A 247 -9.11 -14.17 -19.27
C TRP A 247 -10.03 -14.88 -20.27
N THR A 248 -10.28 -16.16 -20.00
CA THR A 248 -11.15 -17.03 -20.82
C THR A 248 -12.53 -17.28 -20.18
N GLY A 249 -12.86 -16.52 -19.12
CA GLY A 249 -14.11 -16.64 -18.38
C GLY A 249 -13.98 -17.39 -17.06
N PHE A 250 -15.11 -17.60 -16.40
CA PHE A 250 -15.17 -18.28 -15.11
C PHE A 250 -14.92 -19.78 -15.24
N THR A 251 -14.16 -20.35 -14.30
CA THR A 251 -13.77 -21.77 -14.32
C THR A 251 -13.74 -22.38 -12.93
N TRP A 252 -14.12 -23.66 -12.84
CA TRP A 252 -14.05 -24.45 -11.61
C TRP A 252 -12.61 -24.70 -11.13
N ALA A 253 -11.61 -24.50 -12.00
CA ALA A 253 -10.20 -24.56 -11.61
C ALA A 253 -9.83 -23.54 -10.52
N ALA A 254 -10.65 -22.50 -10.32
CA ALA A 254 -10.54 -21.55 -9.23
C ALA A 254 -10.59 -22.24 -7.84
N PHE A 255 -11.31 -23.35 -7.71
CA PHE A 255 -11.49 -24.07 -6.45
C PHE A 255 -10.46 -25.20 -6.23
N ALA A 256 -9.63 -25.48 -7.22
CA ALA A 256 -8.56 -26.48 -7.08
C ALA A 256 -7.43 -25.95 -6.19
N ASP A 257 -6.91 -26.81 -5.30
CA ASP A 257 -5.77 -26.53 -4.40
C ASP A 257 -5.90 -25.23 -3.57
N LEU A 258 -7.12 -24.94 -3.08
CA LEU A 258 -7.35 -23.78 -2.22
C LEU A 258 -6.53 -23.82 -0.92
N ALA A 259 -6.31 -25.01 -0.34
CA ALA A 259 -5.55 -25.15 0.90
C ALA A 259 -4.06 -24.78 0.72
N GLY A 260 -3.43 -25.25 -0.37
CA GLY A 260 -2.06 -24.88 -0.70
C GLY A 260 -1.91 -23.39 -0.96
N PHE A 261 -2.85 -22.82 -1.72
CA PHE A 261 -2.89 -21.39 -2.01
C PHE A 261 -3.15 -20.54 -0.76
N ALA A 262 -4.02 -21.00 0.14
CA ALA A 262 -4.31 -20.33 1.41
C ALA A 262 -3.10 -20.30 2.34
N ARG A 263 -2.32 -21.39 2.42
CA ARG A 263 -1.09 -21.42 3.23
C ARG A 263 -0.06 -20.40 2.73
N LEU A 264 0.12 -20.30 1.42
CA LEU A 264 1.03 -19.31 0.82
C LEU A 264 0.53 -17.87 1.06
N SER A 265 -0.77 -17.64 0.86
CA SER A 265 -1.40 -16.33 1.05
C SER A 265 -1.35 -15.90 2.52
N ALA A 266 -1.59 -16.81 3.47
CA ALA A 266 -1.54 -16.52 4.91
C ALA A 266 -0.15 -16.12 5.39
N ALA A 267 0.92 -16.78 4.91
CA ALA A 267 2.29 -16.40 5.25
C ALA A 267 2.62 -14.97 4.77
N SER A 268 2.18 -14.63 3.57
CA SER A 268 2.36 -13.30 2.98
C SER A 268 1.50 -12.24 3.69
N ALA A 269 0.29 -12.62 4.10
CA ALA A 269 -0.64 -11.80 4.85
C ALA A 269 -0.09 -11.40 6.21
N VAL A 270 0.39 -12.37 7.00
CA VAL A 270 0.93 -12.11 8.34
C VAL A 270 2.10 -11.13 8.25
N MET A 271 3.02 -11.33 7.30
CA MET A 271 4.19 -10.47 7.24
C MET A 271 3.85 -9.02 6.88
N LEU A 272 3.04 -8.79 5.84
CA LEU A 272 2.63 -7.43 5.44
C LEU A 272 1.66 -6.79 6.44
N ALA A 273 0.79 -7.59 7.07
CA ALA A 273 -0.07 -7.11 8.13
C ALA A 273 0.73 -6.63 9.35
N LEU A 274 1.73 -7.38 9.79
CA LEU A 274 2.60 -6.96 10.91
C LEU A 274 3.37 -5.67 10.61
N GLU A 275 3.85 -5.50 9.39
CA GLU A 275 4.52 -4.28 8.94
C GLU A 275 3.59 -3.06 9.00
N VAL A 276 2.34 -3.22 8.54
CA VAL A 276 1.33 -2.16 8.58
C VAL A 276 0.87 -1.89 10.02
N TRP A 277 0.60 -2.93 10.81
CA TRP A 277 0.08 -2.81 12.17
C TRP A 277 1.12 -2.32 13.17
N TYR A 278 2.41 -2.49 12.88
CA TYR A 278 3.51 -1.94 13.68
C TYR A 278 3.36 -0.42 13.90
N PHE A 279 2.98 0.34 12.86
CA PHE A 279 2.75 1.78 12.98
C PHE A 279 1.59 2.11 13.95
N GLN A 280 0.55 1.29 13.99
CA GLN A 280 -0.57 1.50 14.90
C GLN A 280 -0.15 1.27 16.36
N VAL A 281 0.71 0.28 16.61
CA VAL A 281 1.29 0.03 17.93
C VAL A 281 2.14 1.22 18.38
N LEU A 282 2.94 1.82 17.50
CA LEU A 282 3.73 3.01 17.84
C LEU A 282 2.87 4.20 18.28
N ILE A 283 1.76 4.45 17.57
CA ILE A 283 0.81 5.52 17.93
C ILE A 283 0.20 5.25 19.30
N LEU A 284 -0.20 4.00 19.59
CA LEU A 284 -0.73 3.63 20.90
C LEU A 284 0.30 3.84 22.03
N LEU A 285 1.56 3.46 21.81
CA LEU A 285 2.62 3.66 22.80
C LEU A 285 2.92 5.15 23.04
N ALA A 286 2.86 5.99 22.00
CA ALA A 286 3.04 7.43 22.14
C ALA A 286 1.93 8.08 23.00
N GLY A 287 0.71 7.53 22.96
CA GLY A 287 -0.39 7.97 23.82
C GLY A 287 -0.20 7.64 25.30
N MET A 288 0.82 6.86 25.66
CA MET A 288 1.17 6.53 27.05
C MET A 288 2.33 7.39 27.61
N LEU A 289 2.82 8.37 26.85
CA LEU A 289 3.90 9.26 27.28
C LEU A 289 3.40 10.37 28.24
N PRO A 290 4.30 11.02 29.01
CA PRO A 290 3.93 12.03 30.00
C PRO A 290 3.20 13.25 29.44
N ASP A 291 3.52 13.66 28.19
CA ASP A 291 2.77 14.65 27.42
C ASP A 291 2.16 13.97 26.18
N PRO A 292 1.03 13.26 26.35
CA PRO A 292 0.46 12.47 25.28
C PRO A 292 -0.09 13.35 24.16
N GLN A 293 -0.53 14.58 24.45
CA GLN A 293 -1.10 15.46 23.43
C GLN A 293 -0.01 15.90 22.44
N ILE A 294 1.10 16.47 22.92
CA ILE A 294 2.19 16.92 22.04
C ILE A 294 2.82 15.72 21.33
N ALA A 295 3.03 14.60 22.03
CA ALA A 295 3.62 13.40 21.44
C ALA A 295 2.74 12.80 20.32
N LEU A 296 1.43 12.66 20.55
CA LEU A 296 0.49 12.13 19.56
C LEU A 296 0.31 13.06 18.36
N ASP A 297 0.16 14.36 18.60
CA ASP A 297 0.01 15.34 17.52
C ASP A 297 1.27 15.38 16.65
N SER A 298 2.46 15.39 17.26
CA SER A 298 3.73 15.42 16.53
C SER A 298 3.98 14.12 15.76
N LEU A 299 3.68 12.97 16.37
CA LEU A 299 3.81 11.67 15.73
C LEU A 299 2.84 11.54 14.56
N THR A 300 1.60 12.03 14.69
CA THR A 300 0.58 12.02 13.63
C THR A 300 1.03 12.83 12.42
N VAL A 301 1.65 14.00 12.64
CA VAL A 301 2.24 14.80 11.55
C VAL A 301 3.37 14.04 10.87
N CYS A 302 4.30 13.47 11.65
CA CYS A 302 5.43 12.71 11.11
C CYS A 302 4.97 11.47 10.32
N THR A 303 4.04 10.69 10.85
CA THR A 303 3.51 9.48 10.19
C THR A 303 2.68 9.82 8.95
N SER A 304 2.00 10.98 8.93
CA SER A 304 1.30 11.46 7.72
C SER A 304 2.27 11.78 6.59
N ILE A 305 3.34 12.54 6.88
CA ILE A 305 4.40 12.85 5.91
C ILE A 305 5.07 11.56 5.42
N GLN A 306 5.41 10.65 6.35
CA GLN A 306 5.98 9.35 6.03
C GLN A 306 5.05 8.55 5.11
N SER A 307 3.75 8.52 5.39
CA SER A 307 2.77 7.75 4.62
C SER A 307 2.70 8.22 3.17
N TRP A 308 2.77 9.54 2.91
CA TRP A 308 2.79 10.07 1.55
C TRP A 308 4.02 9.63 0.77
N VAL A 309 5.22 9.70 1.37
CA VAL A 309 6.44 9.25 0.70
C VAL A 309 6.44 7.73 0.53
N PHE A 310 5.93 6.99 1.52
CA PHE A 310 5.82 5.54 1.47
C PHE A 310 4.93 5.05 0.33
N MET A 311 3.83 5.74 0.01
CA MET A 311 2.98 5.38 -1.14
C MET A 311 3.73 5.43 -2.49
N ILE A 312 4.70 6.33 -2.61
CA ILE A 312 5.58 6.39 -3.79
C ILE A 312 6.43 5.12 -3.85
N SER A 313 7.04 4.72 -2.73
CA SER A 313 7.81 3.48 -2.62
C SER A 313 6.99 2.23 -2.93
N VAL A 314 5.73 2.18 -2.47
CA VAL A 314 4.80 1.08 -2.79
C VAL A 314 4.52 1.02 -4.29
N GLY A 315 4.38 2.17 -4.96
CA GLY A 315 4.25 2.23 -6.42
C GLY A 315 5.48 1.68 -7.17
N PHE A 316 6.69 2.03 -6.72
CA PHE A 316 7.92 1.43 -7.25
C PHE A 316 8.03 -0.06 -6.95
N ASN A 317 7.63 -0.50 -5.75
CA ASN A 317 7.59 -1.91 -5.38
C ASN A 317 6.68 -2.71 -6.32
N ALA A 318 5.48 -2.21 -6.62
CA ALA A 318 4.59 -2.86 -7.58
C ALA A 318 5.22 -2.97 -8.98
N ALA A 319 5.89 -1.92 -9.46
CA ALA A 319 6.61 -1.96 -10.73
C ALA A 319 7.78 -2.95 -10.73
N ALA A 320 8.56 -3.01 -9.64
CA ALA A 320 9.63 -3.97 -9.46
C ALA A 320 9.11 -5.40 -9.50
N SER A 321 8.04 -5.69 -8.74
CA SER A 321 7.42 -7.02 -8.69
C SER A 321 6.98 -7.51 -10.06
N VAL A 322 6.40 -6.62 -10.89
CA VAL A 322 6.01 -6.95 -12.26
C VAL A 322 7.22 -7.29 -13.13
N ARG A 323 8.23 -6.41 -13.18
CA ARG A 323 9.43 -6.63 -13.99
C ARG A 323 10.16 -7.91 -13.56
N VAL A 324 10.47 -8.03 -12.28
CA VAL A 324 11.21 -9.18 -11.74
C VAL A 324 10.43 -10.46 -11.92
N GLY A 325 9.12 -10.46 -11.64
CA GLY A 325 8.26 -11.63 -11.83
C GLY A 325 8.25 -12.11 -13.28
N ASN A 326 8.12 -11.19 -14.23
CA ASN A 326 8.08 -11.49 -15.66
C ASN A 326 9.45 -11.99 -16.17
N GLU A 327 10.55 -11.32 -15.81
CA GLU A 327 11.90 -11.74 -16.23
C GLU A 327 12.29 -13.11 -15.65
N LEU A 328 11.95 -13.38 -14.38
CA LEU A 328 12.16 -14.70 -13.77
C LEU A 328 11.33 -15.78 -14.46
N GLY A 329 10.07 -15.49 -14.79
CA GLY A 329 9.19 -16.40 -15.53
C GLY A 329 9.71 -16.70 -16.94
N ALA A 330 10.30 -15.71 -17.60
CA ALA A 330 10.90 -15.82 -18.93
C ALA A 330 12.28 -16.51 -18.94
N GLY A 331 12.85 -16.80 -17.77
CA GLY A 331 14.18 -17.41 -17.65
C GLY A 331 15.34 -16.43 -17.84
N ASN A 332 15.13 -15.14 -17.56
CA ASN A 332 16.12 -14.06 -17.67
C ASN A 332 16.61 -13.58 -16.28
N PRO A 333 17.44 -14.37 -15.56
CA PRO A 333 17.81 -14.05 -14.18
C PRO A 333 18.70 -12.79 -14.06
N ARG A 334 19.50 -12.45 -15.08
CA ARG A 334 20.35 -11.25 -15.03
C ARG A 334 19.50 -9.99 -15.16
N SER A 335 18.52 -10.00 -16.06
CA SER A 335 17.55 -8.92 -16.24
C SER A 335 16.72 -8.75 -14.99
N ALA A 336 16.22 -9.84 -14.38
CA ALA A 336 15.50 -9.78 -13.11
C ALA A 336 16.33 -9.10 -12.00
N ALA A 337 17.58 -9.52 -11.80
CA ALA A 337 18.46 -8.92 -10.78
C ALA A 337 18.79 -7.45 -11.10
N PHE A 338 19.06 -7.13 -12.37
CA PHE A 338 19.35 -5.77 -12.81
C PHE A 338 18.15 -4.83 -12.63
N SER A 339 16.96 -5.25 -13.06
CA SER A 339 15.69 -4.54 -12.84
C SER A 339 15.48 -4.24 -11.37
N ALA A 340 15.63 -5.23 -10.49
CA ALA A 340 15.46 -5.04 -9.06
C ALA A 340 16.44 -4.00 -8.48
N TRP A 341 17.71 -4.02 -8.91
CA TRP A 341 18.69 -3.02 -8.52
C TRP A 341 18.34 -1.61 -9.01
N VAL A 342 17.94 -1.47 -10.28
CA VAL A 342 17.57 -0.17 -10.87
C VAL A 342 16.36 0.42 -10.13
N VAL A 343 15.31 -0.37 -9.87
CA VAL A 343 14.13 0.13 -9.14
C VAL A 343 14.49 0.51 -7.71
N THR A 344 15.30 -0.31 -7.03
CA THR A 344 15.74 0.00 -5.65
C THR A 344 16.51 1.32 -5.61
N ALA A 345 17.44 1.53 -6.55
CA ALA A 345 18.21 2.76 -6.65
C ALA A 345 17.33 3.99 -6.96
N MET A 346 16.34 3.84 -7.84
CA MET A 346 15.38 4.92 -8.14
C MET A 346 14.52 5.28 -6.92
N SER A 347 13.98 4.28 -6.23
CA SER A 347 13.16 4.47 -5.03
C SER A 347 13.98 5.12 -3.91
N ALA A 348 15.22 4.66 -3.71
CA ALA A 348 16.17 5.25 -2.77
C ALA A 348 16.47 6.72 -3.09
N LEU A 349 16.74 7.04 -4.36
CA LEU A 349 17.03 8.40 -4.81
C LEU A 349 15.84 9.32 -4.53
N ILE A 350 14.62 8.89 -4.84
CA ILE A 350 13.41 9.67 -4.61
C ILE A 350 13.16 9.86 -3.11
N ALA A 351 13.36 8.81 -2.30
CA ALA A 351 13.23 8.90 -0.85
C ALA A 351 14.28 9.85 -0.23
N VAL A 352 15.51 9.85 -0.72
CA VAL A 352 16.55 10.82 -0.31
C VAL A 352 16.15 12.24 -0.69
N ILE A 353 15.68 12.47 -1.91
CA ILE A 353 15.21 13.79 -2.35
C ILE A 353 14.05 14.26 -1.46
N ALA A 354 13.07 13.39 -1.20
CA ALA A 354 11.95 13.69 -0.31
C ALA A 354 12.42 13.99 1.12
N GLY A 355 13.34 13.20 1.66
CA GLY A 355 13.95 13.42 2.97
C GLY A 355 14.67 14.76 3.06
N VAL A 356 15.45 15.14 2.04
CA VAL A 356 16.11 16.46 1.98
C VAL A 356 15.07 17.57 1.97
N VAL A 357 14.01 17.46 1.18
CA VAL A 357 12.92 18.46 1.14
C VAL A 357 12.25 18.58 2.51
N VAL A 358 11.93 17.46 3.16
CA VAL A 358 11.33 17.43 4.50
C VAL A 358 12.27 18.09 5.52
N PHE A 359 13.56 17.79 5.48
CA PHE A 359 14.57 18.37 6.38
C PHE A 359 14.71 19.89 6.22
N LEU A 360 14.73 20.38 4.97
CA LEU A 360 14.84 21.80 4.66
C LEU A 360 13.58 22.57 5.09
N LEU A 361 12.41 21.92 5.01
CA LEU A 361 11.13 22.48 5.39
C LEU A 361 10.70 22.15 6.82
N ARG A 362 11.57 21.57 7.66
CA ARG A 362 11.21 21.04 8.99
C ARG A 362 10.49 22.03 9.92
N HIS A 363 10.80 23.33 9.82
CA HIS A 363 10.18 24.38 10.62
C HIS A 363 8.90 24.96 10.00
N LYS A 364 8.51 24.51 8.81
CA LYS A 364 7.34 25.01 8.06
C LYS A 364 6.31 23.93 7.73
N LEU A 365 6.77 22.70 7.52
CA LEU A 365 5.97 21.60 7.01
C LEU A 365 4.84 21.19 7.97
N SER A 366 5.09 21.24 9.27
CA SER A 366 4.11 21.00 10.34
C SER A 366 2.92 21.95 10.31
N TYR A 367 3.10 23.20 9.84
CA TYR A 367 2.02 24.18 9.80
C TYR A 367 0.92 23.88 8.78
N ILE A 368 1.14 22.88 7.91
CA ILE A 368 0.09 22.34 7.04
C ILE A 368 -0.95 21.56 7.88
N PHE A 369 -0.54 21.03 9.03
CA PHE A 369 -1.35 20.15 9.87
C PHE A 369 -1.80 20.80 11.18
N THR A 370 -1.04 21.77 11.72
CA THR A 370 -1.32 22.38 13.02
C THR A 370 -0.96 23.86 13.07
N GLY A 371 -1.74 24.65 13.83
CA GLY A 371 -1.38 26.04 14.17
C GLY A 371 -0.52 26.17 15.44
N GLY A 372 -0.26 25.07 16.16
CA GLY A 372 0.42 25.09 17.45
C GLY A 372 1.95 25.10 17.33
N GLU A 373 2.59 26.12 17.90
CA GLU A 373 4.06 26.24 17.89
C GLU A 373 4.76 25.11 18.66
N ALA A 374 4.14 24.57 19.70
CA ALA A 374 4.72 23.48 20.50
C ALA A 374 4.83 22.18 19.68
N VAL A 375 3.76 21.80 18.99
CA VAL A 375 3.75 20.65 18.06
C VAL A 375 4.69 20.91 16.89
N SER A 376 4.72 22.12 16.35
CA SER A 376 5.63 22.47 15.27
C SER A 376 7.11 22.34 15.66
N ARG A 377 7.48 22.70 16.90
CA ARG A 377 8.84 22.53 17.42
C ARG A 377 9.17 21.05 17.58
N ALA A 378 8.30 20.28 18.23
CA ALA A 378 8.48 18.85 18.41
C ALA A 378 8.61 18.09 17.08
N VAL A 379 7.82 18.44 16.05
CA VAL A 379 7.98 17.88 14.69
C VAL A 379 9.33 18.25 14.07
N ALA A 380 9.79 19.49 14.25
CA ALA A 380 11.09 19.91 13.74
C ALA A 380 12.25 19.16 14.42
N ASP A 381 12.13 18.86 15.72
CA ASP A 381 13.10 18.11 16.50
C ASP A 381 13.11 16.61 16.13
N LEU A 382 11.94 16.04 15.81
CA LEU A 382 11.79 14.68 15.29
C LEU A 382 12.21 14.53 13.83
N CYS A 383 12.32 15.65 13.09
CA CYS A 383 12.57 15.63 11.66
C CYS A 383 13.83 14.84 11.22
N PRO A 384 14.98 14.86 11.92
CA PRO A 384 16.13 14.03 11.55
C PRO A 384 15.82 12.53 11.58
N LEU A 385 15.07 12.07 12.59
CA LEU A 385 14.61 10.69 12.69
C LEU A 385 13.63 10.37 11.56
N LEU A 386 12.66 11.25 11.31
CA LEU A 386 11.70 11.11 10.21
C LEU A 386 12.41 10.98 8.84
N VAL A 387 13.45 11.76 8.59
CA VAL A 387 14.23 11.68 7.34
C VAL A 387 14.94 10.34 7.22
N GLY A 388 15.51 9.83 8.31
CA GLY A 388 16.06 8.47 8.37
C GLY A 388 14.99 7.42 8.03
N THR A 389 13.81 7.52 8.64
CA THR A 389 12.67 6.64 8.36
C THR A 389 12.21 6.71 6.91
N ILE A 390 12.10 7.93 6.33
CA ILE A 390 11.72 8.13 4.94
C ILE A 390 12.67 7.38 4.00
N VAL A 391 13.98 7.51 4.21
CA VAL A 391 14.99 6.85 3.37
C VAL A 391 14.92 5.33 3.53
N LEU A 392 14.84 4.83 4.77
CA LEU A 392 14.78 3.39 5.03
C LEU A 392 13.51 2.75 4.45
N CYS A 393 12.34 3.33 4.71
CA CYS A 393 11.06 2.90 4.15
C CYS A 393 10.96 3.17 2.63
N GLY A 394 11.81 4.04 2.09
CA GLY A 394 12.01 4.23 0.65
C GLY A 394 12.63 3.02 -0.04
N ILE A 395 13.53 2.33 0.67
CA ILE A 395 14.34 1.24 0.15
C ILE A 395 13.70 -0.12 0.45
N GLN A 396 13.23 -0.30 1.69
CA GLN A 396 12.83 -1.60 2.23
C GLN A 396 11.73 -2.34 1.43
N PRO A 397 10.66 -1.69 0.93
CA PRO A 397 9.66 -2.39 0.12
C PRO A 397 10.26 -3.02 -1.13
N VAL A 398 11.09 -2.27 -1.87
CA VAL A 398 11.67 -2.72 -3.14
C VAL A 398 12.80 -3.73 -2.92
N LEU A 399 13.55 -3.59 -1.81
CA LEU A 399 14.61 -4.52 -1.43
C LEU A 399 14.10 -5.96 -1.27
N SER A 400 12.87 -6.11 -0.79
CA SER A 400 12.20 -7.41 -0.69
C SER A 400 12.11 -8.13 -2.04
N VAL A 401 11.81 -7.39 -3.11
CA VAL A 401 11.73 -7.91 -4.48
C VAL A 401 13.13 -8.25 -5.01
N LEU A 402 14.15 -7.44 -4.68
CA LEU A 402 15.54 -7.73 -5.02
C LEU A 402 16.02 -9.06 -4.41
N LEU A 403 15.71 -9.30 -3.13
CA LEU A 403 16.06 -10.56 -2.46
C LEU A 403 15.41 -11.78 -3.13
N LEU A 404 14.16 -11.63 -3.59
CA LEU A 404 13.48 -12.67 -4.38
C LEU A 404 14.17 -12.88 -5.74
N ALA A 405 14.56 -11.80 -6.42
CA ALA A 405 15.22 -11.84 -7.73
C ALA A 405 16.56 -12.58 -7.69
N VAL A 406 17.35 -12.39 -6.65
CA VAL A 406 18.68 -13.02 -6.49
C VAL A 406 18.63 -14.41 -5.85
N GLY A 407 17.43 -14.96 -5.60
CA GLY A 407 17.25 -16.32 -5.06
C GLY A 407 17.30 -16.45 -3.53
N GLY A 408 17.33 -15.33 -2.80
CA GLY A 408 17.40 -15.26 -1.33
C GLY A 408 16.08 -15.54 -0.60
N LYS A 409 15.28 -16.52 -1.05
CA LYS A 409 13.93 -16.79 -0.51
C LYS A 409 13.90 -17.07 1.01
N HIS A 410 14.98 -17.60 1.57
CA HIS A 410 15.07 -17.94 2.99
C HIS A 410 15.41 -16.75 3.89
N TRP A 411 16.02 -15.70 3.35
CA TRP A 411 16.48 -14.54 4.11
C TRP A 411 15.37 -13.57 4.47
N TRP A 412 14.31 -13.49 3.66
CA TRP A 412 13.27 -12.47 3.83
C TRP A 412 12.28 -12.76 4.97
N HIS A 413 11.85 -14.01 5.09
CA HIS A 413 10.94 -14.43 6.18
C HIS A 413 11.59 -14.27 7.56
N THR A 414 12.91 -14.45 7.67
CA THR A 414 13.67 -14.28 8.91
C THR A 414 14.00 -12.81 9.15
N SER A 415 14.61 -12.12 8.17
CA SER A 415 15.08 -10.74 8.38
C SER A 415 14.00 -9.68 8.64
N THR A 416 12.80 -9.79 8.06
CA THR A 416 11.74 -8.78 8.28
C THR A 416 11.09 -8.95 9.65
N LEU A 417 10.81 -10.19 10.06
CA LEU A 417 10.33 -10.52 11.41
C LEU A 417 11.41 -10.19 12.45
N ASP A 418 12.67 -10.51 12.16
CA ASP A 418 13.80 -10.20 13.04
C ASP A 418 14.01 -8.67 13.14
N ALA A 419 13.92 -7.90 12.06
CA ALA A 419 14.07 -6.44 12.11
C ALA A 419 12.94 -5.76 12.90
N ILE A 420 11.69 -6.19 12.70
CA ILE A 420 10.53 -5.65 13.42
C ILE A 420 10.62 -6.01 14.92
N THR A 421 10.96 -7.26 15.25
CA THR A 421 11.00 -7.73 16.65
C THR A 421 12.26 -7.34 17.41
N SER A 422 13.43 -7.33 16.76
CA SER A 422 14.74 -7.11 17.41
C SER A 422 15.23 -5.66 17.36
N SER A 423 14.78 -4.85 16.38
CA SER A 423 15.32 -3.49 16.18
C SER A 423 14.29 -2.42 16.52
N ALA A 424 13.04 -2.61 16.10
CA ALA A 424 12.01 -1.59 16.15
C ALA A 424 11.42 -1.39 17.56
N PHE A 425 11.23 -2.48 18.33
CA PHE A 425 10.76 -2.41 19.72
C PHE A 425 11.79 -1.79 20.69
N PRO A 426 13.10 -2.14 20.62
CA PRO A 426 14.13 -1.48 21.42
C PRO A 426 14.33 -0.01 21.06
N LEU A 427 14.24 0.36 19.78
CA LEU A 427 14.31 1.77 19.35
C LEU A 427 13.10 2.57 19.84
N ALA A 428 11.88 2.02 19.78
CA ALA A 428 10.69 2.66 20.34
C ALA A 428 10.79 2.82 21.88
N ARG A 429 11.38 1.84 22.59
CA ARG A 429 11.68 1.96 24.02
C ARG A 429 12.77 2.99 24.32
N SER A 430 13.85 2.99 23.54
CA SER A 430 14.93 3.98 23.64
C SER A 430 14.41 5.40 23.41
N TRP A 431 13.52 5.55 22.44
CA TRP A 431 12.84 6.80 22.10
C TRP A 431 11.88 7.26 23.20
N ALA A 432 11.07 6.36 23.75
CA ALA A 432 10.25 6.65 24.92
C ALA A 432 11.11 7.09 26.12
N SER A 433 12.30 6.49 26.29
CA SER A 433 13.22 6.85 27.36
C SER A 433 13.92 8.21 27.17
N SER A 434 14.25 8.60 25.94
CA SER A 434 14.85 9.93 25.67
C SER A 434 13.86 11.06 25.91
N LEU A 435 12.59 10.89 25.53
CA LEU A 435 11.54 11.88 25.79
C LEU A 435 11.25 12.04 27.29
N THR A 436 11.37 10.98 28.08
CA THR A 436 11.27 11.08 29.55
C THR A 436 12.45 11.79 30.20
N MET A 437 13.64 11.77 29.59
CA MET A 437 14.81 12.50 30.10
C MET A 437 14.71 14.01 29.85
N GLU A 438 14.30 14.43 28.65
CA GLU A 438 14.08 15.86 28.35
C GLU A 438 12.96 16.49 29.22
N SER A 439 11.92 15.71 29.58
CA SER A 439 10.88 16.19 30.50
C SER A 439 11.36 16.36 31.96
N ARG A 440 12.45 15.68 32.35
CA ARG A 440 13.05 15.85 33.69
C ARG A 440 13.95 17.08 33.74
N ASP A 441 14.71 17.35 32.68
CA ASP A 441 15.58 18.52 32.62
C ASP A 441 14.79 19.84 32.47
N CYS A 442 13.58 19.82 31.91
CA CYS A 442 12.69 21.00 31.89
C CYS A 442 11.90 21.22 33.20
N GLY A 443 11.95 20.27 34.15
CA GLY A 443 11.25 20.36 35.44
C GLY A 443 12.10 20.95 36.57
N GLU A 444 13.40 21.17 36.36
CA GLU A 444 14.34 21.71 37.34
C GLU A 444 14.93 23.09 36.96
N ALA A 445 14.32 23.81 36.00
CA ALA A 445 14.70 25.18 35.63
C ALA A 445 13.65 26.22 36.02
#